data_AF-A0A9E0QIK8-F1
#
_entry.id   AF-A0A9E0QIK8-F1
#
_cell.length_a   1.000
_cell.length_b   1.000
_cell.length_c   1.000
_cell.angle_alpha   90.00
_cell.angle_beta   90.00
_cell.angle_gamma   90.00
#
_symmetry.space_group_name_H-M   'P 1'
#
loop_
_entity.id
_entity.type
_entity.pdbx_description
1 polymer ?
#
loop_
_entity_poly.entity_id
_entity_poly.type
_entity_poly.pdbx_seq_one_letter_code
_entity_poly.pdbx_strand_id
1 'polypeptide(L)'
;MKKLIIPVFLIAASAAPMAQANQTLCVYDLLGGAGDMVNIAKDYAVAAQNMGAKMSIKAYTDERVATEDLKAGECDSVMATGFRTRQFNPTAAALDSLGVSTIIRNGKVDMPASYETVRKTI
;
A
#
# COMPACT_ATOMS: atom_id res chain seq x y z
N MET A 1 -20.11 21.76 57.29
CA MET A 1 -18.97 21.13 56.60
C MET A 1 -19.54 20.22 55.51
N LYS A 2 -19.57 20.73 54.27
CA LYS A 2 -20.22 20.09 53.11
C LYS A 2 -19.27 19.02 52.55
N LYS A 3 -19.63 17.74 52.68
CA LYS A 3 -18.89 16.63 52.07
C LYS A 3 -19.25 16.60 50.58
N LEU A 4 -18.29 17.00 49.75
CA LEU A 4 -18.38 17.02 48.30
C LEU A 4 -18.26 15.58 47.78
N ILE A 5 -19.36 15.03 47.26
CA ILE A 5 -19.38 13.71 46.61
C ILE A 5 -19.05 13.96 45.13
N ILE A 6 -17.85 13.57 44.70
CA ILE A 6 -17.44 13.57 43.29
C ILE A 6 -17.93 12.25 42.68
N PRO A 7 -18.80 12.24 41.66
CA PRO A 7 -19.16 11.00 40.98
C PRO A 7 -17.99 10.61 40.09
N VAL A 8 -17.38 9.46 40.41
CA VAL A 8 -16.41 8.80 39.54
C VAL A 8 -17.19 8.26 38.34
N PHE A 9 -17.24 9.03 37.25
CA PHE A 9 -17.74 8.56 35.97
C PHE A 9 -16.64 7.67 35.35
N LEU A 10 -16.75 6.36 35.57
CA LEU A 10 -15.92 5.35 34.92
C LEU A 10 -16.20 5.43 33.40
N ILE A 11 -15.26 5.99 32.65
CA ILE A 11 -15.24 5.87 31.19
C ILE A 11 -14.97 4.40 30.88
N ALA A 12 -16.01 3.64 30.57
CA ALA A 12 -15.87 2.31 30.00
C ALA A 12 -15.26 2.46 28.60
N ALA A 13 -13.94 2.27 28.48
CA ALA A 13 -13.29 2.12 27.20
C ALA A 13 -13.80 0.83 26.56
N SER A 14 -14.80 0.96 25.68
CA SER A 14 -15.24 -0.09 24.79
C SER A 14 -14.08 -0.46 23.88
N ALA A 15 -13.34 -1.52 24.24
CA ALA A 15 -12.45 -2.20 23.32
C ALA A 15 -13.32 -2.83 22.23
N ALA A 16 -13.51 -2.11 21.13
CA ALA A 16 -14.11 -2.69 19.94
C ALA A 16 -13.22 -3.88 19.53
N PRO A 17 -13.79 -5.07 19.26
CA PRO A 17 -13.01 -6.17 18.73
C PRO A 17 -12.39 -5.68 17.41
N MET A 18 -11.08 -5.87 17.23
CA MET A 18 -10.43 -5.72 15.94
C MET A 18 -11.08 -6.75 15.02
N ALA A 19 -12.09 -6.33 14.27
CA ALA A 19 -12.76 -7.18 13.31
C ALA A 19 -11.72 -7.59 12.28
N GLN A 20 -11.39 -8.88 12.29
CA GLN A 20 -10.43 -9.51 11.39
C GLN A 20 -11.10 -9.63 10.01
N ALA A 21 -11.25 -8.48 9.34
CA ALA A 21 -11.92 -8.39 8.06
C ALA A 21 -11.08 -9.13 7.00
N ASN A 22 -11.73 -9.99 6.23
CA ASN A 22 -11.10 -10.63 5.08
C ASN A 22 -10.84 -9.55 4.03
N GLN A 23 -9.59 -9.08 3.93
CA GLN A 23 -9.23 -7.98 3.03
C GLN A 23 -9.02 -8.53 1.61
N THR A 24 -9.60 -7.91 0.61
CA THR A 24 -9.38 -8.28 -0.79
C THR A 24 -8.33 -7.37 -1.42
N LEU A 25 -7.26 -7.99 -1.93
CA LEU A 25 -6.16 -7.34 -2.63
C LEU A 25 -6.29 -7.60 -4.14
N CYS A 26 -6.59 -6.54 -4.88
CA CYS A 26 -6.53 -6.52 -6.34
C CYS A 26 -5.07 -6.41 -6.78
N VAL A 27 -4.56 -7.35 -7.57
CA VAL A 27 -3.17 -7.35 -8.04
C VAL A 27 -3.15 -7.31 -9.55
N TYR A 28 -2.54 -6.27 -10.11
CA TYR A 28 -2.24 -6.19 -11.52
C TYR A 28 -0.90 -6.89 -11.83
N ASP A 29 -0.92 -7.76 -12.83
CA ASP A 29 0.26 -8.38 -13.40
C ASP A 29 0.06 -8.60 -14.90
N LEU A 30 1.08 -8.28 -15.71
CA LEU A 30 1.07 -8.49 -17.16
C LEU A 30 0.81 -9.95 -17.56
N LEU A 31 1.23 -10.91 -16.72
CA LEU A 31 1.03 -12.34 -16.91
C LEU A 31 -0.20 -12.86 -16.15
N GLY A 32 -0.96 -11.99 -15.49
CA GLY A 32 -2.14 -12.34 -14.71
C GLY A 32 -1.81 -13.21 -13.50
N GLY A 33 -2.66 -14.20 -13.20
CA GLY A 33 -2.54 -15.02 -11.98
C GLY A 33 -1.26 -15.85 -11.84
N ALA A 34 -0.50 -16.01 -12.92
CA ALA A 34 0.77 -16.73 -12.97
C ALA A 34 2.00 -15.81 -12.90
N GLY A 35 1.81 -14.49 -12.89
CA GLY A 35 2.93 -13.55 -12.87
C GLY A 35 3.53 -13.34 -11.49
N ASP A 36 4.71 -12.74 -11.49
CA ASP A 36 5.55 -12.56 -10.30
C ASP A 36 4.93 -11.61 -9.27
N MET A 37 4.20 -10.58 -9.70
CA MET A 37 3.54 -9.66 -8.77
C MET A 37 2.43 -10.36 -8.00
N VAL A 38 1.71 -11.28 -8.66
CA VAL A 38 0.70 -12.11 -7.98
C VAL A 38 1.36 -13.10 -7.03
N ASN A 39 2.51 -13.66 -7.39
CA ASN A 39 3.25 -14.57 -6.50
C ASN A 39 3.79 -13.83 -5.26
N ILE A 40 4.37 -12.65 -5.43
CA ILE A 40 4.78 -11.77 -4.32
C ILE A 40 3.59 -11.43 -3.42
N ALA A 41 2.43 -11.11 -4.01
CA ALA A 41 1.23 -10.83 -3.24
C ALA A 41 0.76 -12.05 -2.44
N LYS A 42 0.85 -13.27 -2.99
CA LYS A 42 0.54 -14.53 -2.28
C LYS A 42 1.48 -14.72 -1.10
N ASP A 43 2.77 -14.49 -1.28
CA ASP A 43 3.76 -14.57 -0.20
C ASP A 43 3.45 -13.55 0.90
N TYR A 44 3.06 -12.33 0.53
CA TYR A 44 2.61 -11.32 1.47
C TYR A 44 1.33 -11.76 2.21
N ALA A 45 0.37 -12.37 1.52
CA ALA A 45 -0.84 -12.91 2.14
C ALA A 45 -0.53 -14.04 3.13
N VAL A 46 0.48 -14.87 2.87
CA VAL A 46 0.97 -15.88 3.82
C VAL A 46 1.64 -15.21 5.02
N ALA A 47 2.52 -14.23 4.81
CA ALA A 47 3.19 -13.52 5.89
C ALA A 47 2.19 -12.78 6.80
N ALA A 48 1.16 -12.18 6.22
CA ALA A 48 0.15 -11.42 6.94
C ALA A 48 -0.78 -12.29 7.80
N GLN A 49 -0.92 -13.59 7.48
CA GLN A 49 -1.64 -14.53 8.35
C GLN A 49 -1.00 -14.64 9.73
N ASN A 50 0.33 -14.52 9.84
CA ASN A 50 1.01 -14.49 11.14
C ASN A 50 0.66 -13.26 11.98
N MET A 51 0.22 -12.17 11.33
CA MET A 51 -0.27 -10.95 11.98
C MET A 51 -1.79 -10.99 12.21
N GLY A 52 -2.44 -12.11 11.91
CA GLY A 52 -3.89 -12.26 12.01
C GLY A 52 -4.65 -11.65 10.83
N ALA A 53 -4.03 -11.13 9.79
CA ALA A 53 -4.77 -10.64 8.62
C ALA A 53 -5.05 -11.80 7.65
N LYS A 54 -6.31 -11.97 7.24
CA LYS A 54 -6.69 -12.86 6.13
C LYS A 54 -6.88 -12.02 4.88
N MET A 55 -6.13 -12.33 3.84
CA MET A 55 -6.18 -11.59 2.58
C MET A 55 -6.55 -12.54 1.42
N SER A 56 -7.50 -12.11 0.60
CA SER A 56 -7.88 -12.75 -0.66
C SER A 56 -7.24 -12.00 -1.82
N ILE A 57 -6.67 -12.71 -2.80
CA ILE A 57 -5.97 -12.09 -3.94
C ILE A 57 -6.80 -12.27 -5.20
N LYS A 58 -7.09 -11.16 -5.88
CA LYS A 58 -7.75 -11.13 -7.18
C LYS A 58 -6.75 -10.61 -8.21
N ALA A 59 -6.35 -11.46 -9.15
CA ALA A 59 -5.36 -11.14 -10.17
C ALA A 59 -6.02 -10.52 -11.42
N TYR A 60 -5.38 -9.51 -11.99
CA TYR A 60 -5.83 -8.80 -13.19
C TYR A 60 -4.70 -8.63 -14.18
N THR A 61 -5.02 -8.75 -15.46
CA THR A 61 -4.14 -8.40 -16.59
C THR A 61 -4.40 -7.01 -17.14
N ASP A 62 -5.54 -6.39 -16.81
CA ASP A 62 -5.83 -4.99 -17.12
C ASP A 62 -5.77 -4.18 -15.81
N GLU A 63 -4.73 -3.36 -15.70
CA GLU A 63 -4.50 -2.50 -14.54
C GLU A 63 -5.64 -1.51 -14.30
N ARG A 64 -6.30 -1.05 -15.38
CA ARG A 64 -7.44 -0.14 -15.29
C ARG A 64 -8.56 -0.82 -14.51
N VAL A 65 -8.88 -2.08 -14.84
CA VAL A 65 -9.94 -2.83 -14.15
C VAL A 65 -9.60 -3.00 -12.67
N ALA A 66 -8.37 -3.35 -12.33
CA ALA A 66 -7.93 -3.46 -10.93
C ALA A 66 -8.15 -2.16 -10.14
N THR A 67 -7.84 -1.00 -10.74
CA THR A 67 -8.04 0.29 -10.07
C THR A 67 -9.49 0.77 -10.03
N GLU A 68 -10.32 0.38 -10.99
CA GLU A 68 -11.75 0.68 -10.96
C GLU A 68 -12.47 -0.21 -9.94
N ASP A 69 -12.08 -1.48 -9.79
CA ASP A 69 -12.60 -2.38 -8.75
C ASP A 69 -12.24 -1.88 -7.34
N LEU A 70 -11.05 -1.26 -7.15
CA LEU A 70 -10.73 -0.55 -5.91
C LEU A 70 -11.70 0.62 -5.68
N LYS A 71 -11.96 1.45 -6.70
CA LYS A 71 -12.88 2.60 -6.57
C LYS A 71 -14.32 2.16 -6.32
N ALA A 72 -14.72 1.01 -6.87
CA ALA A 72 -16.04 0.43 -6.70
C ALA A 72 -16.22 -0.21 -5.31
N GLY A 73 -15.14 -0.41 -4.54
CA GLY A 73 -15.15 -1.09 -3.24
C GLY A 73 -15.21 -2.61 -3.34
N GLU A 74 -14.94 -3.17 -4.53
CA GLU A 74 -14.80 -4.61 -4.73
C GLU A 74 -13.47 -5.15 -4.17
N CYS A 75 -12.48 -4.25 -4.01
CA CYS A 75 -11.20 -4.51 -3.37
C CYS A 75 -10.92 -3.49 -2.28
N ASP A 76 -10.28 -3.92 -1.20
CA ASP A 76 -9.84 -3.05 -0.09
C ASP A 76 -8.47 -2.42 -0.39
N SER A 77 -7.68 -3.06 -1.25
CA SER A 77 -6.34 -2.61 -1.64
C SER A 77 -6.02 -2.99 -3.07
N VAL A 78 -5.11 -2.23 -3.70
CA VAL A 78 -4.64 -2.50 -5.07
C VAL A 78 -3.12 -2.49 -5.12
N MET A 79 -2.55 -3.47 -5.82
CA MET A 79 -1.17 -3.49 -6.27
C MET A 79 -1.17 -3.22 -7.78
N ALA A 80 -0.72 -2.03 -8.14
CA ALA A 80 -0.68 -1.50 -9.50
C ALA A 80 0.49 -0.52 -9.61
N THR A 81 0.86 -0.12 -10.82
CA THR A 81 1.92 0.86 -11.07
C THR A 81 1.56 2.23 -10.49
N GLY A 82 2.60 3.02 -10.24
CA GLY A 82 2.54 4.43 -9.88
C GLY A 82 1.70 5.26 -10.85
N PHE A 83 1.60 4.87 -12.13
CA PHE A 83 0.77 5.57 -13.12
C PHE A 83 -0.71 5.53 -12.77
N ARG A 84 -1.23 4.37 -12.35
CA ARG A 84 -2.65 4.22 -11.97
C ARG A 84 -2.92 4.53 -10.52
N THR A 85 -1.92 4.42 -9.65
CA THR A 85 -2.09 4.69 -8.21
C THR A 85 -1.88 6.15 -7.82
N ARG A 86 -1.30 6.99 -8.70
CA ARG A 86 -1.10 8.45 -8.47
C ARG A 86 -2.34 9.18 -7.99
N GLN A 87 -3.51 8.81 -8.51
CA GLN A 87 -4.79 9.42 -8.15
C GLN A 87 -5.21 9.14 -6.70
N PHE A 88 -4.70 8.06 -6.09
CA PHE A 88 -4.97 7.66 -4.71
C PHE A 88 -3.85 8.10 -3.76
N ASN A 89 -2.59 7.97 -4.20
CA ASN A 89 -1.42 8.31 -3.40
C ASN A 89 -0.31 8.93 -4.28
N PRO A 90 -0.01 10.23 -4.13
CA PRO A 90 1.04 10.88 -4.93
C PRO A 90 2.44 10.31 -4.63
N THR A 91 2.67 9.78 -3.43
CA THR A 91 3.94 9.16 -3.04
C THR A 91 4.17 7.85 -3.81
N ALA A 92 3.12 7.07 -4.07
CA ALA A 92 3.24 5.84 -4.86
C ALA A 92 3.74 6.14 -6.28
N ALA A 93 3.27 7.24 -6.88
CA ALA A 93 3.74 7.70 -8.19
C ALA A 93 5.16 8.28 -8.17
N ALA A 94 5.63 8.78 -7.02
CA ALA A 94 7.00 9.30 -6.89
C ALA A 94 8.04 8.17 -6.93
N LEU A 95 7.69 6.98 -6.45
CA LEU A 95 8.56 5.80 -6.50
C LEU A 95 8.85 5.36 -7.94
N ASP A 96 7.88 5.50 -8.83
CA ASP A 96 8.00 5.18 -10.25
C ASP A 96 8.61 6.32 -11.09
N SER A 97 8.93 7.45 -10.46
CA SER A 97 9.50 8.60 -11.17
C SER A 97 10.98 8.38 -11.47
N LEU A 98 11.39 8.60 -12.72
CA LEU A 98 12.80 8.63 -13.11
C LEU A 98 13.63 9.60 -12.25
N GLY A 99 12.98 10.64 -11.73
CA GLY A 99 13.57 11.63 -10.83
C GLY A 99 14.13 11.05 -9.52
N VAL A 100 13.76 9.83 -9.13
CA VAL A 100 14.27 9.16 -7.92
C VAL A 100 15.79 8.98 -7.96
N SER A 101 16.37 8.86 -9.17
CA SER A 101 17.80 8.73 -9.38
C SER A 101 18.55 10.07 -9.45
N THR A 102 17.84 11.20 -9.41
CA THR A 102 18.44 12.52 -9.60
C THR A 102 19.12 13.00 -8.32
N ILE A 103 20.44 13.22 -8.39
CA ILE A 103 21.24 13.75 -7.30
C ILE A 103 21.46 15.25 -7.51
N ILE A 104 21.12 16.05 -6.50
CA ILE A 104 21.40 17.49 -6.48
C ILE A 104 22.58 17.76 -5.54
N ARG A 105 23.64 18.42 -6.03
CA ARG A 105 24.75 18.93 -5.22
C ARG A 105 24.88 20.43 -5.42
N ASN A 106 24.98 21.18 -4.33
CA ASN A 106 25.12 22.65 -4.37
C ASN A 106 24.06 23.34 -5.23
N GLY A 107 22.82 22.84 -5.18
CA GLY A 107 21.69 23.38 -5.96
C GLY A 107 21.74 23.10 -7.47
N LYS A 108 22.65 22.25 -7.95
CA LYS A 108 22.75 21.83 -9.35
C LYS A 108 22.58 20.32 -9.48
N VAL A 109 22.01 19.88 -10.60
CA VAL A 109 21.90 18.46 -10.92
C VAL A 109 23.29 17.89 -11.20
N ASP A 110 23.69 16.91 -10.39
CA ASP A 110 24.91 16.12 -10.55
C ASP A 110 24.59 14.92 -11.45
N MET A 111 24.68 15.13 -12.77
CA MET A 111 24.42 14.08 -13.74
C MET A 111 25.33 12.85 -13.55
N PRO A 112 26.66 12.99 -13.34
CA PRO A 112 27.52 11.83 -13.07
C PRO A 112 27.04 10.95 -11.92
N ALA A 113 26.72 11.54 -10.76
CA ALA A 113 26.23 10.79 -9.60
C ALA A 113 24.84 10.19 -9.83
N SER A 114 23.98 10.90 -10.57
CA SER A 114 22.65 10.41 -10.93
C SER A 114 22.75 9.16 -11.82
N TYR A 115 23.61 9.18 -12.84
CA TYR A 115 23.85 8.02 -13.71
C TYR A 115 24.53 6.85 -12.99
N GLU A 116 25.41 7.11 -12.03
CA GLU A 116 25.96 6.05 -11.19
C GLU A 116 24.87 5.35 -10.38
N THR A 117 23.92 6.11 -9.84
CA THR A 117 22.77 5.57 -9.12
C THR A 117 21.93 4.68 -10.03
N VAL A 118 21.59 5.15 -11.24
CA VAL A 118 20.89 4.34 -12.24
C VAL A 118 21.63 3.03 -12.48
N ARG A 119 22.94 3.08 -12.77
CA ARG A 119 23.77 1.90 -13.07
C ARG A 119 23.89 0.88 -11.93
N LYS A 120 23.60 1.24 -10.68
CA LYS A 120 23.60 0.30 -9.55
C LYS A 120 22.23 -0.37 -9.35
N THR A 121 21.17 0.24 -9.87
CA THR A 121 19.80 -0.23 -9.70
C THR A 121 19.36 -1.18 -10.82
N ILE A 122 19.89 -0.99 -12.03
CA ILE A 122 19.80 -1.95 -13.16
C ILE A 122 20.95 -2.95 -13.14
#